data_AF-D4P1T2-F1
#
_entry.id   AF-D4P1T2-F1
#
_cell.length_a   1.000
_cell.length_b   1.000
_cell.length_c   1.000
_cell.angle_alpha   90.00
_cell.angle_beta   90.00
_cell.angle_gamma   90.00
#
_symmetry.space_group_name_H-M   'P 1'
#
loop_
_entity.id
_entity.type
_entity.pdbx_description
1 polymer ?
#
loop_
_entity_poly.entity_id
_entity_poly.type
_entity_poly.pdbx_seq_one_letter_code
_entity_poly.pdbx_strand_id
1 'polypeptide(L)'
;ASNWMSAASLMGLAGIIYLQGYQGLAYVIGWTGGYVLLLVLLASQIRRFGKFTAPEFVGERYGSQGARVIAGMISIAISVIYCVAQFKGLA
;
A
#
# COMPACT_ATOMS: atom_id res chain seq x y z
N ALA A 1 -6.94 -11.29 8.44
CA ALA A 1 -6.89 -11.37 6.96
C ALA A 1 -7.66 -10.26 6.24
N SER A 2 -8.50 -9.46 6.91
CA SER A 2 -9.35 -8.45 6.24
C SER A 2 -8.69 -7.10 5.91
N ASN A 3 -7.51 -6.77 6.44
CA ASN A 3 -6.90 -5.45 6.20
C ASN A 3 -6.24 -5.30 4.81
N TRP A 4 -5.86 -6.40 4.17
CA TRP A 4 -5.10 -6.35 2.90
C TRP A 4 -5.96 -6.66 1.66
N MET A 5 -7.20 -7.14 1.87
CA MET A 5 -8.13 -7.49 0.79
C MET A 5 -9.36 -6.61 0.84
N SER A 6 -9.80 -6.09 -0.31
CA SER A 6 -10.91 -5.16 -0.38
C SER A 6 -11.65 -5.21 -1.73
N ALA A 7 -12.77 -4.50 -1.85
CA ALA A 7 -13.57 -4.41 -3.09
C ALA A 7 -12.73 -3.92 -4.28
N ALA A 8 -11.92 -2.87 -4.08
CA ALA A 8 -11.01 -2.37 -5.10
C ALA A 8 -10.00 -3.44 -5.58
N SER A 9 -9.44 -4.22 -4.66
CA SER A 9 -8.50 -5.30 -4.99
C SER A 9 -9.18 -6.44 -5.76
N LEU A 10 -10.40 -6.81 -5.36
CA LEU A 10 -11.17 -7.88 -6.01
C LEU A 10 -11.52 -7.50 -7.46
N MET A 11 -12.08 -6.30 -7.65
CA MET A 11 -12.47 -5.81 -8.97
C MET A 11 -11.24 -5.53 -9.85
N GLY A 12 -10.16 -4.99 -9.28
CA GLY A 12 -8.90 -4.77 -10.00
C GLY A 12 -8.31 -6.09 -10.54
N LEU A 13 -8.31 -7.14 -9.72
CA LEU A 13 -7.84 -8.45 -10.16
C LEU A 13 -8.73 -9.06 -11.24
N ALA A 14 -10.05 -9.00 -11.07
CA ALA A 14 -11.00 -9.48 -12.07
C ALA A 14 -10.82 -8.76 -13.42
N GLY A 15 -10.65 -7.44 -13.41
CA GLY A 15 -10.42 -6.65 -14.61
C GLY A 15 -9.10 -6.97 -15.32
N ILE A 16 -8.00 -7.13 -14.57
CA ILE A 16 -6.70 -7.50 -15.14
C ILE A 16 -6.75 -8.89 -15.77
N ILE A 17 -7.35 -9.88 -15.08
CA ILE A 17 -7.49 -11.23 -15.63
C ILE A 17 -8.41 -11.24 -16.85
N TYR A 18 -9.49 -10.47 -16.84
CA TYR A 18 -10.38 -10.34 -18.01
C TYR A 18 -9.64 -9.82 -19.25
N LEU A 19 -8.76 -8.81 -19.07
CA LEU A 19 -8.05 -8.19 -20.18
C LEU A 19 -6.78 -8.95 -20.62
N GLN A 20 -6.05 -9.56 -19.68
CA GLN A 20 -4.72 -10.15 -19.93
C GLN A 20 -4.68 -11.67 -19.76
N GLY A 21 -5.80 -12.29 -19.37
CA GLY A 21 -5.89 -13.73 -19.13
C GLY A 21 -4.90 -14.21 -18.07
N TYR A 22 -4.26 -15.35 -18.34
CA TYR A 22 -3.31 -15.99 -17.42
C TYR A 22 -2.13 -15.09 -17.03
N GLN A 23 -1.67 -14.21 -17.92
CA GLN A 23 -0.54 -13.31 -17.62
C GLN A 23 -0.87 -12.32 -16.51
N GLY A 24 -2.16 -12.03 -16.29
CA GLY A 24 -2.63 -11.21 -15.17
C GLY A 24 -2.29 -11.79 -13.79
N LEU A 25 -2.05 -13.10 -13.68
CA LEU A 25 -1.66 -13.74 -12.42
C LEU A 25 -0.27 -13.31 -11.93
N ALA A 26 0.61 -12.86 -12.83
CA ALA A 26 1.89 -12.28 -12.44
C ALA A 26 1.70 -11.06 -11.52
N TYR A 27 0.60 -10.31 -11.68
CA TYR A 27 0.25 -9.20 -10.80
C TYR A 27 -0.05 -9.66 -9.37
N VAL A 28 -0.72 -10.81 -9.19
CA VAL A 28 -1.00 -11.39 -7.86
C VAL A 28 0.28 -11.81 -7.16
N ILE A 29 1.18 -12.46 -7.90
CA ILE A 29 2.48 -12.89 -7.37
C ILE A 29 3.32 -11.68 -6.99
N GLY A 30 3.41 -10.67 -7.86
CA GLY A 30 4.13 -9.43 -7.60
C GLY A 30 3.57 -8.67 -6.40
N TRP A 31 2.25 -8.57 -6.29
CA TRP A 31 1.58 -7.92 -5.16
C TRP A 31 1.83 -8.65 -3.84
N THR A 32 1.64 -9.97 -3.82
CA THR A 32 1.85 -10.78 -2.61
C THR A 32 3.32 -10.77 -2.18
N GLY A 33 4.25 -10.93 -3.13
CA GLY A 33 5.68 -10.86 -2.89
C GLY A 33 6.12 -9.47 -2.38
N GLY A 34 5.57 -8.41 -2.96
CA GLY A 34 5.82 -7.03 -2.51
C GLY A 34 5.35 -6.78 -1.07
N TYR A 35 4.19 -7.31 -0.69
CA TYR A 35 3.68 -7.23 0.68
C TYR A 35 4.61 -7.94 1.68
N VAL A 36 5.09 -9.15 1.34
CA VAL A 36 6.07 -9.88 2.16
C VAL A 36 7.37 -9.08 2.29
N LEU A 37 7.88 -8.53 1.19
CA LEU A 37 9.11 -7.73 1.20
C LEU A 37 8.95 -6.49 2.09
N LEU A 38 7.82 -5.78 1.99
CA LEU A 38 7.49 -4.65 2.86
C LEU A 38 7.46 -5.07 4.34
N LEU A 39 6.84 -6.19 4.68
CA LEU A 39 6.80 -6.68 6.06
C LEU A 39 8.20 -7.03 6.59
N VAL A 40 9.04 -7.67 5.78
CA VAL A 40 10.41 -8.05 6.22
C VAL A 40 11.31 -6.82 6.34
N LEU A 41 11.30 -5.93 5.35
CA LEU A 41 12.20 -4.78 5.31
C LEU A 41 11.68 -3.65 6.18
N LEU A 42 10.46 -3.17 5.94
CA LEU A 42 9.97 -1.94 6.55
C LEU A 42 9.42 -2.19 7.96
N ALA A 43 8.62 -3.24 8.18
CA ALA A 43 8.06 -3.50 9.51
C ALA A 43 9.16 -3.84 10.55
N SER A 44 10.24 -4.49 10.12
CA SER A 44 11.43 -4.70 10.95
C SER A 44 12.09 -3.39 11.38
N GLN A 45 12.27 -2.44 10.44
CA GLN A 45 12.84 -1.13 10.78
C GLN A 45 11.90 -0.32 11.69
N ILE A 46 10.60 -0.28 11.40
CA ILE A 46 9.63 0.49 12.19
C ILE A 46 9.59 0.00 13.65
N ARG A 47 9.61 -1.32 13.87
CA ARG A 47 9.70 -1.92 15.23
C ARG A 47 10.95 -1.51 15.98
N ARG A 48 12.10 -1.37 15.30
CA ARG A 48 13.37 -0.93 15.91
C ARG A 48 13.37 0.55 16.28
N PHE A 49 12.71 1.39 15.48
CA PHE A 49 12.61 2.83 15.75
C PHE A 49 11.51 3.20 16.76
N GLY A 50 10.61 2.28 17.09
CA GLY A 50 9.52 2.52 18.05
C GLY A 50 8.48 3.54 17.57
N LYS A 51 8.35 3.73 16.24
CA LYS A 51 7.38 4.65 15.63
C LYS A 51 6.19 3.88 15.09
N PHE A 52 5.04 4.55 14.96
CA PHE A 52 3.78 3.88 14.60
C PHE A 52 3.24 4.31 13.23
N THR A 53 3.74 5.40 12.64
CA THR A 53 3.31 5.88 11.31
C THR A 53 4.49 6.03 10.35
N ALA A 54 4.23 5.84 9.05
CA ALA A 54 5.23 5.98 8.00
C ALA A 54 5.82 7.42 7.92
N PRO A 55 5.01 8.51 8.01
CA PRO A 55 5.55 9.86 7.99
C PRO A 55 6.48 10.17 9.17
N GLU A 56 6.14 9.70 10.38
CA GLU A 56 7.00 9.86 11.55
C GLU A 56 8.32 9.12 11.37
N PHE A 57 8.28 7.88 10.87
CA PHE A 57 9.47 7.10 10.57
C PHE A 57 10.38 7.82 9.57
N VAL A 58 9.83 8.33 8.47
CA VAL A 58 10.60 9.06 7.45
C VAL A 58 11.18 10.35 8.03
N GLY A 59 10.39 11.13 8.79
CA GLY A 59 10.85 12.37 9.40
C GLY A 59 12.01 12.17 10.37
N GLU A 60 11.94 11.13 11.21
CA GLU A 60 13.01 10.79 12.16
C GLU A 60 14.23 10.19 11.46
N ARG A 61 14.02 9.33 10.45
CA ARG A 61 15.13 8.70 9.72
C ARG A 61 16.04 9.72 9.03
N TYR A 62 15.46 10.80 8.50
CA TYR A 62 16.18 11.85 7.79
C TYR A 62 16.35 13.16 8.58
N GLY A 63 15.87 13.22 9.84
CA GLY A 63 15.93 14.43 10.67
C GLY A 63 15.25 15.66 10.04
N SER A 64 14.26 15.47 9.17
CA SER A 64 13.68 16.53 8.35
C SER A 64 12.17 16.63 8.50
N GLN A 65 11.70 17.80 8.94
CA GLN A 65 10.28 18.11 9.01
C GLN A 65 9.63 18.16 7.61
N GLY A 66 10.36 18.63 6.60
CA GLY A 66 9.87 18.63 5.21
C GLY A 66 9.60 17.21 4.69
N ALA A 67 10.51 16.27 4.96
CA ALA A 67 10.33 14.87 4.57
C ALA A 67 9.13 14.21 5.27
N ARG A 68 8.88 14.56 6.54
CA ARG A 68 7.69 14.12 7.29
C ARG A 68 6.39 14.60 6.62
N VAL A 69 6.33 15.88 6.26
CA VAL A 69 5.13 16.46 5.63
C VAL A 69 4.87 15.83 4.27
N ILE A 70 5.92 15.67 3.44
CA ILE A 70 5.80 15.04 2.12
C ILE A 70 5.31 13.59 2.26
N ALA A 71 5.88 12.81 3.17
CA ALA A 71 5.44 11.45 3.44
C ALA A 71 3.98 11.38 3.93
N GLY A 72 3.55 12.36 4.74
CA GLY A 72 2.17 12.51 5.16
C GLY A 72 1.22 12.80 3.99
N MET A 73 1.58 13.75 3.13
CA MET A 73 0.80 14.10 1.93
C MET A 73 0.65 12.91 0.96
N ILE A 74 1.74 12.16 0.74
CA ILE A 74 1.71 10.94 -0.06
C ILE A 74 0.76 9.91 0.56
N SER A 75 0.83 9.72 1.88
CA SER A 75 -0.04 8.78 2.60
C SER A 75 -1.52 9.16 2.44
N ILE A 76 -1.86 10.45 2.57
CA ILE A 76 -3.22 10.97 2.35
C ILE A 76 -3.66 10.77 0.90
N ALA A 77 -2.82 11.10 -0.08
CA ALA A 77 -3.14 10.93 -1.49
C ALA A 77 -3.44 9.47 -1.84
N ILE A 78 -2.63 8.53 -1.36
CA ILE A 78 -2.86 7.09 -1.52
C ILE A 78 -4.20 6.70 -0.89
N SER A 79 -4.50 7.16 0.33
CA SER A 79 -5.78 6.89 1.00
C SER A 79 -6.97 7.40 0.20
N VAL A 80 -6.90 8.63 -0.35
CA VAL A 80 -8.01 9.21 -1.14
C VAL A 80 -8.25 8.41 -2.42
N ILE A 81 -7.20 8.11 -3.19
CA ILE A 81 -7.30 7.31 -4.42
C ILE A 81 -7.92 5.95 -4.10
N TYR A 82 -7.45 5.32 -3.02
CA TYR A 82 -7.95 4.03 -2.58
C TYR A 82 -9.43 4.10 -2.18
N CYS A 83 -9.84 5.12 -1.42
CA CYS A 83 -11.24 5.33 -1.06
C CYS A 83 -12.13 5.50 -2.31
N VAL A 84 -11.70 6.26 -3.32
CA VAL A 84 -12.45 6.43 -4.57
C VAL A 84 -12.65 5.09 -5.28
N ALA A 85 -11.61 4.26 -5.35
CA ALA A 85 -11.71 2.92 -5.94
C ALA A 85 -12.67 2.01 -5.14
N GLN A 86 -12.67 2.14 -3.82
CA GLN A 86 -13.56 1.38 -2.93
C GLN A 86 -15.03 1.77 -3.11
N PHE A 87 -15.33 3.07 -3.19
CA PHE A 87 -16.69 3.54 -3.45
C PHE A 87 -17.21 3.09 -4.82
N LYS A 88 -16.36 3.15 -5.86
CA LYS A 88 -16.71 2.63 -7.19
C LYS A 88 -16.92 1.13 -7.23
N GLY A 89 -16.25 0.37 -6.35
CA GLY A 89 -16.46 -1.08 -6.24
C GLY A 89 -17.67 -1.49 -5.38
N LEU A 90 -18.26 -0.54 -4.64
CA LEU A 90 -19.46 -0.76 -3.81
C LEU A 90 -20.76 -0.36 -4.53
N ALA A 91 -20.69 0.62 -5.43
CA ALA A 91 -21.79 1.07 -6.29
C ALA A 91 -21.97 0.15 -7.49
#